data_AF-A0A0G0C511-F1
#
_entry.id   AF-A0A0G0C511-F1
#
_cell.length_a   1.000
_cell.length_b   1.000
_cell.length_c   1.000
_cell.angle_alpha   90.00
_cell.angle_beta   90.00
_cell.angle_gamma   90.00
#
_symmetry.space_group_name_H-M   'P 1'
#
loop_
_entity.id
_entity.type
_entity.pdbx_description
1 polymer ?
#
loop_
_entity_poly.entity_id
_entity_poly.type
_entity_poly.pdbx_seq_one_letter_code
_entity_poly.pdbx_strand_id
1 'polypeptide(L)'
;MISSSTSLYFYSAFLQGNAALIGLIAIFIVYKKQYLDASFNNLEKIIINFLSERCGIAILYKNIFEYENYNEKFFQVREEAKISIKESMNSHVWHNIFDELKKINNQRETLWEKASLTIKLIFIILSASIISLPLSDLIHLNIYLEIMLFIIFVIAESYTLRLLFIFIKNQLSK
;
A
#
# COMPACT_ATOMS: atom_id res chain seq x y z
N MET A 1 35.03 -27.54 11.54
CA MET A 1 35.30 -26.93 10.21
C MET A 1 33.96 -26.65 9.57
N ILE A 2 33.58 -25.36 9.48
CA ILE A 2 32.48 -24.96 8.58
C ILE A 2 33.09 -25.08 7.18
N SER A 3 32.54 -25.94 6.31
CA SER A 3 33.06 -26.09 4.95
C SER A 3 32.70 -24.87 4.12
N SER A 4 33.52 -24.54 3.10
CA SER A 4 33.26 -23.44 2.16
C SER A 4 31.84 -23.48 1.59
N SER A 5 31.32 -24.69 1.36
CA SER A 5 29.96 -24.93 0.93
C SER A 5 28.89 -24.36 1.87
N THR A 6 29.12 -24.35 3.20
CA THR A 6 28.10 -23.94 4.18
C THR A 6 27.84 -22.44 4.19
N SER A 7 28.85 -21.58 4.03
CA SER A 7 28.58 -20.13 3.88
C SER A 7 27.91 -19.83 2.55
N LEU A 8 28.29 -20.54 1.49
CA LEU A 8 27.70 -20.36 0.16
C LEU A 8 26.21 -20.74 0.20
N TYR A 9 25.85 -21.83 0.89
CA TYR A 9 24.46 -22.16 1.20
C TYR A 9 23.76 -21.10 2.03
N PHE A 10 24.42 -20.56 3.07
CA PHE A 10 23.84 -19.51 3.91
C PHE A 10 23.52 -18.24 3.11
N TYR A 11 24.49 -17.68 2.39
CA TYR A 11 24.29 -16.46 1.59
C TYR A 11 23.29 -16.68 0.45
N SER A 12 23.27 -17.88 -0.15
CA SER A 12 22.24 -18.25 -1.13
C SER A 12 20.85 -18.31 -0.52
N ALA A 13 20.67 -18.96 0.63
CA ALA A 13 19.39 -19.04 1.32
C ALA A 13 18.90 -17.65 1.75
N PHE A 14 19.81 -16.81 2.22
CA PHE A 14 19.54 -15.43 2.61
C PHE A 14 19.10 -14.56 1.41
N LEU A 15 19.74 -14.74 0.25
CA LEU A 15 19.31 -14.08 -0.99
C LEU A 15 17.91 -14.52 -1.42
N GLN A 16 17.62 -15.82 -1.35
CA GLN A 16 16.31 -16.37 -1.68
C GLN A 16 15.21 -15.89 -0.71
N GLY A 17 15.50 -15.85 0.59
CA GLY A 17 14.60 -15.34 1.62
C GLY A 17 14.22 -13.88 1.37
N ASN A 18 15.21 -13.01 1.14
CA ASN A 18 14.94 -11.60 0.85
C ASN A 18 14.22 -11.39 -0.49
N ALA A 19 14.51 -12.19 -1.53
CA ALA A 19 13.79 -12.15 -2.78
C ALA A 19 12.30 -12.54 -2.60
N ALA A 20 12.03 -13.56 -1.79
CA ALA A 20 10.67 -13.95 -1.43
C ALA A 20 9.94 -12.83 -0.67
N LEU A 21 10.63 -12.12 0.23
CA LEU A 21 10.07 -10.98 0.95
C LEU A 21 9.69 -9.82 0.01
N ILE A 22 10.50 -9.50 -1.00
CA ILE A 22 10.11 -8.54 -2.04
C ILE A 22 8.85 -9.00 -2.76
N GLY A 23 8.81 -10.27 -3.17
CA GLY A 23 7.66 -10.84 -3.86
C GLY A 23 6.37 -10.70 -3.06
N LEU A 24 6.41 -11.01 -1.77
CA LEU A 24 5.26 -10.87 -0.86
C LEU A 24 4.80 -9.42 -0.73
N ILE A 25 5.72 -8.46 -0.60
CA ILE A 25 5.37 -7.02 -0.55
C ILE A 25 4.73 -6.57 -1.85
N ALA A 26 5.32 -6.93 -3.00
CA ALA A 26 4.82 -6.54 -4.31
C ALA A 26 3.38 -7.05 -4.51
N ILE A 27 3.13 -8.33 -4.20
CA ILE A 27 1.80 -8.94 -4.28
C ILE A 27 0.82 -8.23 -3.34
N PHE A 28 1.23 -7.97 -2.09
CA PHE A 28 0.37 -7.30 -1.11
C PHE A 28 -0.01 -5.88 -1.55
N ILE A 29 0.95 -5.09 -2.05
CA ILE A 29 0.69 -3.72 -2.54
C ILE A 29 -0.27 -3.74 -3.71
N VAL A 30 -0.05 -4.62 -4.69
CA VAL A 30 -0.93 -4.76 -5.86
C VAL A 30 -2.34 -5.12 -5.41
N TYR A 31 -2.48 -6.12 -4.55
CA TYR A 31 -3.79 -6.54 -4.04
C TYR A 31 -4.48 -5.44 -3.24
N LYS A 32 -3.76 -4.76 -2.33
CA LYS A 32 -4.31 -3.66 -1.53
C LYS A 32 -4.72 -2.48 -2.41
N LYS A 33 -3.94 -2.15 -3.44
CA LYS A 33 -4.29 -1.12 -4.41
C LYS A 33 -5.57 -1.48 -5.16
N GLN A 34 -5.67 -2.69 -5.69
CA GLN A 34 -6.88 -3.17 -6.37
C GLN A 34 -8.11 -3.12 -5.47
N TYR A 35 -7.96 -3.54 -4.20
CA TYR A 35 -9.03 -3.43 -3.21
C TYR A 35 -9.47 -1.98 -2.99
N LEU A 36 -8.52 -1.06 -2.77
CA LEU A 36 -8.82 0.35 -2.54
C LEU A 36 -9.45 1.03 -3.78
N ASP A 37 -8.97 0.69 -4.98
CA ASP A 37 -9.56 1.17 -6.25
C ASP A 37 -11.00 0.65 -6.39
N ALA A 38 -11.26 -0.62 -6.07
CA ALA A 38 -12.61 -1.17 -6.10
C ALA A 38 -13.53 -0.52 -5.04
N SER A 39 -13.05 -0.31 -3.82
CA SER A 39 -13.78 0.41 -2.78
C SER A 39 -14.11 1.85 -3.18
N PHE A 40 -13.14 2.56 -3.77
CA PHE A 40 -13.34 3.91 -4.27
C PHE A 40 -14.42 3.94 -5.36
N ASN A 41 -14.30 3.10 -6.38
CA ASN A 41 -15.25 3.02 -7.48
C ASN A 41 -16.67 2.64 -7.01
N ASN A 42 -16.79 1.80 -5.98
CA ASN A 42 -18.10 1.44 -5.41
C ASN A 42 -18.77 2.61 -4.71
N LEU A 43 -18.05 3.37 -3.87
CA LEU A 43 -18.58 4.56 -3.21
C LEU A 43 -18.92 5.65 -4.23
N GLU A 44 -18.03 5.85 -5.20
CA GLU A 44 -18.25 6.77 -6.31
C GLU A 44 -19.52 6.42 -7.09
N LYS A 45 -19.75 5.14 -7.40
CA LYS A 45 -20.99 4.67 -8.03
C LYS A 45 -22.23 4.94 -7.18
N ILE A 46 -22.15 4.78 -5.85
CA ILE A 46 -23.25 5.11 -4.94
C ILE A 46 -23.59 6.61 -5.02
N ILE A 47 -22.58 7.47 -4.98
CA ILE A 47 -22.74 8.93 -5.11
C ILE A 47 -23.38 9.27 -6.46
N ILE A 48 -22.87 8.72 -7.56
CA ILE A 48 -23.39 8.99 -8.91
C ILE A 48 -24.83 8.52 -9.06
N ASN A 49 -25.15 7.31 -8.60
CA ASN A 49 -26.51 6.78 -8.67
C ASN A 49 -27.47 7.67 -7.88
N PHE A 50 -27.08 8.07 -6.66
CA PHE A 50 -27.86 9.00 -5.85
C PHE A 50 -28.11 10.32 -6.60
N LEU A 51 -27.07 10.93 -7.17
CA LEU A 51 -27.21 12.18 -7.92
C LEU A 51 -28.06 11.99 -9.18
N SER A 52 -27.88 10.89 -9.91
CA SER A 52 -28.64 10.59 -11.13
C SER A 52 -30.11 10.37 -10.85
N GLU A 53 -30.45 9.64 -9.78
CA GLU A 53 -31.84 9.41 -9.35
C GLU A 53 -32.54 10.73 -8.96
N ARG A 54 -31.81 11.64 -8.31
CA ARG A 54 -32.36 12.92 -7.84
C ARG A 54 -32.37 14.02 -8.91
N CYS A 55 -31.39 14.04 -9.81
CA CYS A 55 -31.25 15.05 -10.84
C CYS A 55 -31.91 14.65 -12.16
N GLY A 56 -32.16 13.36 -12.39
CA GLY A 56 -32.72 12.82 -13.63
C GLY A 56 -31.77 12.91 -14.83
N ILE A 57 -30.48 13.20 -14.61
CA ILE A 57 -29.46 13.38 -15.66
C ILE A 57 -28.22 12.58 -15.27
N ALA A 58 -27.62 11.89 -16.24
CA ALA A 58 -26.29 11.30 -16.09
C ALA A 58 -25.24 12.42 -16.02
N ILE A 59 -24.68 12.65 -14.84
CA ILE A 59 -23.67 13.69 -14.62
C ILE A 59 -22.32 13.18 -15.13
N LEU A 60 -21.77 13.84 -16.14
CA LEU A 60 -20.36 13.70 -16.53
C LEU A 60 -19.52 14.51 -15.53
N TYR A 61 -18.92 13.83 -14.56
CA TYR A 61 -18.07 14.46 -13.57
C TYR A 61 -16.59 14.34 -13.94
N LYS A 62 -15.79 15.36 -13.59
CA LYS A 62 -14.33 15.31 -13.63
C LYS A 62 -13.72 15.00 -12.26
N ASN A 63 -14.34 15.51 -11.20
CA ASN A 63 -13.90 15.31 -9.83
C ASN A 63 -15.12 15.11 -8.92
N ILE A 64 -15.23 13.91 -8.35
CA ILE A 64 -16.37 13.54 -7.48
C ILE A 64 -16.45 14.40 -6.22
N PHE A 65 -15.32 14.93 -5.72
CA PHE A 65 -15.28 15.77 -4.51
C PHE A 65 -15.95 17.13 -4.69
N GLU A 66 -16.19 17.60 -5.92
CA GLU A 66 -16.92 18.85 -6.18
C GLU A 66 -18.40 18.77 -5.78
N TYR A 67 -18.93 17.54 -5.67
CA TYR A 67 -20.32 17.27 -5.28
C TYR A 67 -20.48 17.08 -3.77
N GLU A 68 -19.42 17.22 -2.97
CA GLU A 68 -19.54 17.12 -1.51
C GLU A 68 -20.51 18.17 -0.97
N ASN A 69 -20.48 19.38 -1.53
CA ASN A 69 -21.34 20.48 -1.14
C ASN A 69 -22.27 20.86 -2.28
N TYR A 70 -23.49 21.26 -1.94
CA TYR A 70 -24.45 21.75 -2.93
C TYR A 70 -23.93 23.01 -3.61
N ASN A 71 -23.90 22.98 -4.95
CA ASN A 71 -23.58 24.13 -5.79
C ASN A 71 -24.56 24.19 -6.96
N GLU A 72 -25.36 25.25 -7.01
CA GLU A 72 -26.42 25.45 -8.00
C GLU A 72 -25.92 25.36 -9.44
N LYS A 73 -24.65 25.71 -9.70
CA LYS A 73 -24.08 25.66 -11.05
C LYS A 73 -24.02 24.24 -11.62
N PHE A 74 -23.97 23.22 -10.76
CA PHE A 74 -23.90 21.82 -11.17
C PHE A 74 -25.29 21.19 -11.38
N PHE A 75 -26.35 21.82 -10.87
CA PHE A 75 -27.69 21.23 -10.80
C PHE A 75 -28.73 22.11 -11.52
N GLN A 76 -28.78 21.99 -12.86
CA GLN A 76 -29.80 22.63 -13.70
C GLN A 76 -31.11 21.82 -13.70
N VAL A 77 -31.71 21.66 -12.52
CA VAL A 77 -32.92 20.85 -12.30
C VAL A 77 -34.10 21.72 -11.82
N ARG A 78 -35.31 21.15 -11.79
CA ARG A 78 -36.53 21.83 -11.29
C ARG A 78 -36.35 22.23 -9.82
N GLU A 79 -37.00 23.32 -9.38
CA GLU A 79 -36.85 23.86 -8.02
C GLU A 79 -37.16 22.84 -6.89
N GLU A 80 -38.18 22.02 -7.06
CA GLU A 80 -38.53 20.97 -6.10
C GLU A 80 -37.39 19.94 -5.91
N ALA A 81 -36.69 19.61 -7.00
CA ALA A 81 -35.53 18.71 -6.95
C ALA A 81 -34.33 19.40 -6.29
N LYS A 82 -34.14 20.72 -6.51
CA LYS A 82 -33.06 21.48 -5.86
C LYS A 82 -33.17 21.46 -4.34
N ILE A 83 -34.38 21.63 -3.80
CA ILE A 83 -34.63 21.58 -2.35
C ILE A 83 -34.27 20.19 -1.80
N SER A 84 -34.77 19.12 -2.44
CA SER A 84 -34.50 17.74 -2.03
C SER A 84 -33.00 17.37 -2.09
N ILE A 85 -32.29 17.81 -3.13
CA ILE A 85 -30.84 17.59 -3.27
C ILE A 85 -30.09 18.34 -2.18
N LYS A 86 -30.42 19.62 -1.95
CA LYS A 86 -29.76 20.45 -0.94
C LYS A 86 -29.91 19.87 0.47
N GLU A 87 -31.11 19.41 0.84
CA GLU A 87 -31.33 18.75 2.13
C GLU A 87 -30.52 17.46 2.26
N SER A 88 -30.48 16.65 1.20
CA SER A 88 -29.76 15.38 1.21
C SER A 88 -28.25 15.56 1.27
N MET A 89 -27.71 16.54 0.54
CA MET A 89 -26.28 16.89 0.55
C MET A 89 -25.83 17.49 1.89
N ASN A 90 -26.72 18.15 2.61
CA ASN A 90 -26.45 18.64 3.96
C ASN A 90 -26.62 17.56 5.04
N SER A 91 -27.01 16.33 4.67
CA SER A 91 -27.20 15.25 5.64
C SER A 91 -25.87 14.71 6.16
N HIS A 92 -25.86 14.28 7.42
CA HIS A 92 -24.67 13.66 8.02
C HIS A 92 -24.23 12.39 7.26
N VAL A 93 -25.18 11.64 6.70
CA VAL A 93 -24.90 10.43 5.90
C VAL A 93 -24.11 10.77 4.64
N TRP A 94 -24.44 11.87 3.97
CA TRP A 94 -23.72 12.35 2.79
C TRP A 94 -22.26 12.68 3.11
N HIS A 95 -22.03 13.48 4.14
CA HIS A 95 -20.68 13.81 4.58
C HIS A 95 -19.88 12.58 5.00
N ASN A 96 -20.50 11.60 5.67
CA ASN A 96 -19.82 10.35 6.05
C ASN A 96 -19.34 9.56 4.84
N ILE A 97 -20.11 9.51 3.75
CA ILE A 97 -19.70 8.85 2.50
C ILE A 97 -18.48 9.56 1.90
N PHE A 98 -18.48 10.89 1.87
CA PHE A 98 -17.34 11.66 1.36
C PHE A 98 -16.11 11.57 2.24
N ASP A 99 -16.27 11.53 3.57
CA ASP A 99 -15.18 11.29 4.50
C ASP A 99 -14.55 9.91 4.31
N GLU A 100 -15.37 8.88 4.08
CA GLU A 100 -14.89 7.54 3.76
C GLU A 100 -14.14 7.53 2.41
N LEU A 101 -14.70 8.20 1.39
CA LEU A 101 -14.06 8.34 0.08
C LEU A 101 -12.71 9.06 0.17
N LYS A 102 -12.62 10.14 0.95
CA LYS A 102 -11.38 10.88 1.23
C LYS A 102 -10.35 10.02 1.94
N LYS A 103 -10.78 9.23 2.94
CA LYS A 103 -9.90 8.28 3.65
C LYS A 103 -9.34 7.23 2.69
N ILE A 104 -10.18 6.65 1.84
CA ILE A 104 -9.75 5.68 0.82
C ILE A 104 -8.79 6.34 -0.16
N ASN A 105 -9.09 7.55 -0.64
CA ASN A 105 -8.21 8.26 -1.57
C ASN A 105 -6.83 8.54 -0.96
N ASN A 106 -6.79 9.03 0.28
CA ASN A 106 -5.54 9.24 1.01
C ASN A 106 -4.76 7.93 1.21
N GLN A 107 -5.45 6.82 1.49
CA GLN A 107 -4.80 5.51 1.56
C GLN A 107 -4.22 5.09 0.21
N ARG A 108 -4.91 5.34 -0.91
CA ARG A 108 -4.43 5.01 -2.28
C ARG A 108 -3.16 5.79 -2.62
N GLU A 109 -3.16 7.10 -2.34
CA GLU A 109 -2.03 7.99 -2.62
C GLU A 109 -0.82 7.66 -1.75
N THR A 110 -1.03 7.40 -0.45
CA THR A 110 0.06 7.13 0.51
C THR A 110 0.51 5.67 0.56
N LEU A 111 -0.15 4.74 -0.13
CA LEU A 111 0.17 3.30 -0.07
C LEU A 111 1.63 3.02 -0.48
N TRP A 112 2.07 3.63 -1.59
CA TRP A 112 3.43 3.45 -2.09
C TRP A 112 4.46 4.11 -1.18
N GLU A 113 4.18 5.32 -0.70
CA GLU A 113 5.07 6.04 0.21
C GLU A 113 5.33 5.26 1.49
N LYS A 114 4.27 4.70 2.09
CA LYS A 114 4.35 3.87 3.30
C LYS A 114 5.12 2.57 3.07
N ALA A 115 4.99 1.98 1.88
CA ALA A 115 5.73 0.77 1.53
C ALA A 115 7.20 1.04 1.15
N SER A 116 7.50 2.24 0.65
CA SER A 116 8.78 2.58 0.03
C SER A 116 9.98 2.36 0.96
N LEU A 117 9.83 2.66 2.25
CA LEU A 117 10.89 2.47 3.23
C LEU A 117 11.24 0.99 3.41
N THR A 118 10.23 0.14 3.58
CA THR A 118 10.42 -1.31 3.71
C THR A 118 11.04 -1.91 2.46
N ILE A 119 10.58 -1.49 1.27
CA ILE A 119 11.14 -1.91 -0.02
C ILE A 119 12.62 -1.49 -0.13
N LYS A 120 12.95 -0.23 0.18
CA LYS A 120 14.33 0.28 0.14
C LYS A 120 15.27 -0.52 1.05
N LEU A 121 14.83 -0.83 2.28
CA LEU A 121 15.63 -1.62 3.22
C LEU A 121 15.91 -3.03 2.67
N ILE A 122 14.91 -3.69 2.10
CA ILE A 122 15.09 -5.02 1.51
C ILE A 122 16.06 -4.97 0.32
N PHE A 123 15.97 -3.95 -0.54
CA PHE A 123 16.92 -3.76 -1.64
C PHE A 123 18.36 -3.57 -1.16
N ILE A 124 18.57 -2.83 -0.06
CA ILE A 124 19.90 -2.66 0.54
C ILE A 124 20.44 -4.01 1.02
N ILE A 125 19.62 -4.79 1.73
CA ILE A 125 19.99 -6.11 2.25
C ILE A 125 20.30 -7.08 1.11
N LEU A 126 19.50 -7.10 0.05
CA LEU A 126 19.74 -7.91 -1.15
C LEU A 126 21.05 -7.53 -1.83
N SER A 127 21.30 -6.24 -2.00
CA SER A 127 22.54 -5.75 -2.63
C SER A 127 23.76 -6.17 -1.81
N ALA A 128 23.71 -6.05 -0.48
CA ALA A 128 24.76 -6.52 0.42
C ALA A 128 24.97 -8.04 0.30
N SER A 129 23.90 -8.81 0.17
CA SER A 129 23.94 -10.27 0.02
C SER A 129 24.57 -10.70 -1.31
N ILE A 130 24.22 -10.04 -2.40
CA ILE A 130 24.78 -10.26 -3.75
C ILE A 130 26.29 -9.96 -3.76
N ILE A 131 26.72 -8.90 -3.08
CA ILE A 131 28.14 -8.54 -2.97
C ILE A 131 28.90 -9.54 -2.07
N SER A 132 28.24 -10.07 -1.02
CA SER A 132 28.86 -11.02 -0.09
C SER A 132 29.09 -12.40 -0.71
N LEU A 133 28.24 -12.81 -1.66
CA LEU A 133 28.33 -14.10 -2.37
C LEU A 133 29.70 -14.35 -3.05
N PRO A 134 30.20 -13.50 -3.97
CA PRO A 134 31.51 -13.70 -4.60
C PRO A 134 32.69 -13.49 -3.64
N LEU A 135 32.46 -12.83 -2.50
CA LEU A 135 33.46 -12.62 -1.45
C LEU A 135 33.41 -13.72 -0.37
N SER A 136 32.50 -14.68 -0.48
CA SER A 136 32.25 -15.69 0.57
C SER A 136 33.49 -16.50 0.90
N ASP A 137 34.31 -16.85 -0.09
CA ASP A 137 35.58 -17.56 0.11
C ASP A 137 36.61 -16.70 0.88
N LEU A 138 36.68 -15.40 0.61
CA LEU A 138 37.56 -14.47 1.34
C LEU A 138 37.08 -14.23 2.77
N ILE A 139 35.77 -14.16 2.97
CA ILE A 139 35.14 -14.03 4.29
C ILE A 139 35.39 -15.29 5.11
N HIS A 140 35.31 -16.46 4.48
CA HIS A 140 35.57 -17.78 5.10
C HIS A 140 36.97 -17.96 5.66
N LEU A 141 37.96 -17.26 5.09
CA LEU A 141 39.32 -17.28 5.62
C LEU A 141 39.41 -16.72 7.05
N ASN A 142 38.39 -15.98 7.50
CA ASN A 142 38.28 -15.44 8.84
C ASN A 142 36.95 -15.84 9.51
N ILE A 143 36.97 -16.94 10.27
CA ILE A 143 35.81 -17.51 10.98
C ILE A 143 35.08 -16.48 11.87
N TYR A 144 35.81 -15.54 12.49
CA TYR A 144 35.20 -14.52 13.35
C TYR A 144 34.42 -13.48 12.54
N LEU A 145 34.93 -13.12 11.35
CA LEU A 145 34.25 -12.22 10.43
C LEU A 145 32.98 -12.87 9.87
N GLU A 146 33.05 -14.15 9.51
CA GLU A 146 31.89 -14.92 9.04
C GLU A 146 30.78 -14.97 10.10
N ILE A 147 31.12 -15.30 11.35
CA ILE A 147 30.14 -15.34 12.46
C ILE A 147 29.53 -13.96 12.71
N MET A 148 30.33 -12.89 12.70
CA MET A 148 29.80 -11.53 12.86
C MET A 148 28.82 -11.17 11.73
N LEU A 149 29.17 -11.45 10.48
CA LEU A 149 28.31 -11.19 9.33
C LEU A 149 27.03 -12.01 9.39
N PHE A 150 27.13 -13.30 9.75
CA PHE A 150 25.98 -14.18 9.95
C PHE A 150 24.99 -13.58 10.95
N ILE A 151 25.47 -13.14 12.12
CA ILE A 151 24.63 -12.53 13.17
C ILE A 151 23.98 -11.24 12.64
N ILE A 152 24.74 -10.37 11.96
CA ILE A 152 24.24 -9.12 11.39
C ILE A 152 23.11 -9.40 10.39
N PHE A 153 23.30 -10.36 9.49
CA PHE A 153 22.31 -10.74 8.49
C PHE A 153 21.03 -11.30 9.11
N VAL A 154 21.15 -12.22 10.08
CA VAL A 154 20.00 -12.79 10.79
C VAL A 154 19.20 -11.71 11.55
N ILE A 155 19.88 -10.79 12.21
CA ILE A 155 19.23 -9.65 12.89
C ILE A 155 18.52 -8.76 11.88
N ALA A 156 19.16 -8.44 10.75
CA ALA A 156 18.59 -7.59 9.71
C ALA A 156 17.34 -8.21 9.07
N GLU A 157 17.36 -9.51 8.81
CA GLU A 157 16.21 -10.25 8.26
C GLU A 157 15.07 -10.34 9.27
N SER A 158 15.37 -10.62 10.55
CA SER A 158 14.37 -10.59 11.63
C SER A 158 13.70 -9.22 11.76
N TYR A 159 14.48 -8.14 11.65
CA TYR A 159 13.96 -6.77 11.68
C TYR A 159 13.09 -6.45 10.45
N THR A 160 13.52 -6.89 9.27
CA THR A 160 12.78 -6.75 8.02
C THR A 160 11.43 -7.47 8.07
N LEU A 161 11.40 -8.71 8.56
CA LEU A 161 10.17 -9.47 8.78
C LEU A 161 9.23 -8.76 9.74
N ARG A 162 9.76 -8.19 10.82
CA ARG A 162 8.97 -7.40 11.77
C ARG A 162 8.36 -6.15 11.12
N LEU A 163 9.14 -5.41 10.34
CA LEU A 163 8.64 -4.24 9.61
C LEU A 163 7.57 -4.61 8.59
N LEU A 164 7.75 -5.72 7.88
CA LEU A 164 6.75 -6.27 6.96
C LEU A 164 5.45 -6.60 7.70
N PHE A 165 5.55 -7.31 8.81
CA PHE A 165 4.38 -7.65 9.62
C PHE A 165 3.65 -6.39 10.14
N ILE A 166 4.38 -5.39 10.64
CA ILE A 166 3.80 -4.12 11.09
C ILE A 166 3.13 -3.38 9.93
N PHE A 167 3.79 -3.32 8.77
CA PHE A 167 3.23 -2.69 7.57
C PHE A 167 1.91 -3.37 7.16
N ILE A 168 1.90 -4.70 7.02
CA ILE A 168 0.70 -5.45 6.66
C ILE A 168 -0.40 -5.24 7.70
N LYS A 169 -0.07 -5.35 9.00
CA LYS A 169 -1.02 -5.15 10.10
C LYS A 169 -1.66 -3.75 10.05
N ASN A 170 -0.85 -2.70 9.87
CA ASN A 170 -1.33 -1.32 9.79
C ASN A 170 -2.21 -1.07 8.56
N GLN A 171 -2.02 -1.83 7.48
CA GLN A 171 -2.85 -1.75 6.28
C GLN A 171 -4.14 -2.59 6.37
N LEU A 172 -4.21 -3.54 7.31
CA LEU A 172 -5.38 -4.37 7.58
C LEU A 172 -6.26 -3.82 8.72
N SER A 173 -5.71 -3.07 9.67
CA SER A 173 -6.53 -2.41 10.70
C SER A 173 -7.34 -1.27 10.06
N LYS A 174 -8.67 -1.37 10.17
CA LYS A 174 -9.65 -0.41 9.66
C LYS A 174 -9.39 1.02 10.15
#